data_AF-A0A920P0A8-F1
#
_entry.id   AF-A0A920P0A8-F1
#
_cell.length_a   1.000
_cell.length_b   1.000
_cell.length_c   1.000
_cell.angle_alpha   90.00
_cell.angle_beta   90.00
_cell.angle_gamma   90.00
#
_symmetry.space_group_name_H-M   'P 1'
#
loop_
_entity.id
_entity.type
_entity.pdbx_description
1 polymer ?
#
loop_
_entity_poly.entity_id
_entity_poly.type
_entity_poly.pdbx_seq_one_letter_code
_entity_poly.pdbx_strand_id
1 'polypeptide(L)'
;MAYEYWKDDKPLKITDGALNVLPNVKTKMHILKNVINFSHRIGIERPKISVLSATEEVLESVPSSIEAAEITKLAKEENLNADVFGPLAFDNSISKKSAAIKGIKNLVAGEADVLLGPSVETGNALVKMLIYFSGACAAGVVVGGKVPVVITSRSDEAQARLASIAAAVVALD
;
A
#
# COMPACT_ATOMS: atom_id res chain seq x y z
N MET A 1 5.69 3.14 -5.26
CA MET A 1 4.23 2.89 -5.24
C MET A 1 3.83 2.36 -6.59
N ALA A 2 3.02 1.30 -6.65
CA ALA A 2 2.36 0.82 -7.87
C ALA A 2 0.89 1.30 -7.88
N TYR A 3 0.37 1.71 -9.03
CA TYR A 3 -1.02 2.10 -9.28
C TYR A 3 -1.76 1.03 -10.04
N GLU A 4 -2.91 0.54 -9.62
CA GLU A 4 -3.67 -0.43 -10.43
C GLU A 4 -5.18 -0.25 -10.28
N TYR A 5 -5.93 -0.34 -11.38
CA TYR A 5 -7.39 -0.33 -11.35
C TYR A 5 -7.91 -1.66 -10.78
N TRP A 6 -8.48 -1.61 -9.58
CA TRP A 6 -9.21 -2.73 -8.97
C TRP A 6 -10.70 -2.41 -8.99
N LYS A 7 -11.53 -3.45 -8.78
CA LYS A 7 -13.01 -3.45 -8.78
C LYS A 7 -13.62 -2.06 -8.51
N ASP A 8 -14.49 -1.63 -9.44
CA ASP A 8 -15.12 -0.30 -9.47
C ASP A 8 -14.17 0.87 -9.87
N ASP A 9 -13.17 0.60 -10.73
CA ASP A 9 -12.23 1.58 -11.30
C ASP A 9 -11.43 2.40 -10.26
N LYS A 10 -11.29 1.90 -9.03
CA LYS A 10 -10.52 2.57 -7.98
C LYS A 10 -9.05 2.17 -8.03
N PRO A 11 -8.11 3.14 -8.01
CA PRO A 11 -6.69 2.86 -8.01
C PRO A 11 -6.19 2.35 -6.65
N LEU A 12 -5.76 1.09 -6.61
CA LEU A 12 -5.09 0.46 -5.48
C LEU A 12 -3.60 0.84 -5.47
N LYS A 13 -3.07 1.19 -4.30
CA LYS A 13 -1.66 1.58 -4.12
C LYS A 13 -0.92 0.53 -3.32
N ILE A 14 0.23 0.08 -3.82
CA ILE A 14 1.06 -0.90 -3.11
C ILE A 14 2.41 -0.27 -2.75
N THR A 15 2.81 -0.39 -1.48
CA THR A 15 4.10 0.12 -0.98
C THR A 15 4.68 -0.76 0.14
N ASP A 16 5.98 -0.96 0.27
CA ASP A 16 7.01 -0.78 -0.74
C ASP A 16 7.17 -2.07 -1.55
N GLY A 17 7.43 -1.96 -2.85
CA GLY A 17 7.65 -3.08 -3.77
C GLY A 17 8.93 -2.96 -4.61
N ALA A 18 9.80 -1.99 -4.30
CA ALA A 18 10.99 -1.73 -5.11
C ALA A 18 12.26 -1.29 -4.34
N LEU A 19 12.15 -0.58 -3.22
CA LEU A 19 13.34 0.03 -2.57
C LEU A 19 13.71 -0.61 -1.23
N ASN A 20 12.79 -0.58 -0.27
CA ASN A 20 13.08 -1.04 1.08
C ASN A 20 12.89 -2.56 1.18
N VAL A 21 14.00 -3.30 1.21
CA VAL A 21 14.02 -4.78 1.16
C VAL A 21 13.23 -5.41 2.30
N LEU A 22 13.69 -5.17 3.54
CA LEU A 22 13.03 -5.65 4.75
C LEU A 22 12.95 -4.48 5.75
N PRO A 23 11.98 -3.56 5.58
CA PRO A 23 11.90 -2.38 6.41
C PRO A 23 11.40 -2.76 7.81
N ASN A 24 12.10 -2.29 8.84
CA ASN A 24 11.61 -2.37 10.23
C ASN A 24 10.45 -1.39 10.45
N VAL A 25 9.83 -1.43 11.64
CA VAL A 25 8.69 -0.57 12.02
C VAL A 25 8.97 0.91 11.79
N LYS A 26 10.15 1.40 12.18
CA LYS A 26 10.54 2.81 11.97
C LYS A 26 10.54 3.18 10.48
N THR A 27 11.16 2.35 9.64
CA THR A 27 11.16 2.57 8.19
C THR A 27 9.75 2.46 7.59
N LYS A 28 8.93 1.51 8.05
CA LYS A 28 7.53 1.38 7.64
C LYS A 28 6.69 2.59 8.02
N MET A 29 6.94 3.23 9.15
CA MET A 29 6.28 4.50 9.53
C MET A 29 6.67 5.65 8.57
N HIS A 30 7.92 5.71 8.10
CA HIS A 30 8.30 6.67 7.06
C HIS A 30 7.62 6.37 5.72
N ILE A 31 7.57 5.10 5.30
CA ILE A 31 6.84 4.68 4.09
C ILE A 31 5.36 5.05 4.21
N LEU A 32 4.75 4.79 5.37
CA LEU A 32 3.35 5.11 5.67
C LEU A 32 3.06 6.61 5.50
N LYS A 33 3.88 7.47 6.11
CA LYS A 33 3.74 8.94 5.97
C LYS A 33 3.87 9.39 4.52
N ASN A 34 4.82 8.82 3.78
CA ASN A 34 5.01 9.12 2.37
C ASN A 34 3.78 8.79 1.52
N VAL A 35 3.17 7.62 1.73
CA VAL A 35 1.96 7.23 0.97
C VAL A 35 0.71 7.98 1.42
N ILE A 36 0.61 8.37 2.70
CA ILE A 36 -0.46 9.26 3.18
C ILE A 36 -0.38 10.61 2.46
N ASN A 37 0.78 11.26 2.51
CA ASN A 37 0.99 12.56 1.86
C ASN A 37 0.71 12.49 0.36
N PHE A 38 1.15 11.42 -0.30
CA PHE A 38 0.86 11.20 -1.71
C PHE A 38 -0.64 11.02 -1.98
N SER A 39 -1.35 10.29 -1.12
CA SER A 39 -2.80 10.08 -1.23
C SER A 39 -3.57 11.41 -1.09
N HIS A 40 -3.13 12.29 -0.18
CA HIS A 40 -3.71 13.63 -0.06
C HIS A 40 -3.54 14.46 -1.34
N ARG A 41 -2.38 14.40 -2.01
CA ARG A 41 -2.11 15.14 -3.26
C ARG A 41 -3.00 14.72 -4.42
N ILE A 42 -3.43 13.46 -4.44
CA ILE A 42 -4.37 12.96 -5.46
C ILE A 42 -5.84 13.08 -5.02
N GLY A 43 -6.13 13.83 -3.96
CA GLY A 43 -7.50 14.15 -3.51
C GLY A 43 -8.14 13.13 -2.56
N ILE A 44 -7.39 12.15 -2.02
CA ILE A 44 -7.90 11.23 -1.01
C ILE A 44 -7.58 11.80 0.37
N GLU A 45 -8.50 12.59 0.93
CA GLU A 45 -8.30 13.33 2.19
C GLU A 45 -8.00 12.45 3.41
N ARG A 46 -8.57 11.24 3.44
CA ARG A 46 -8.41 10.30 4.55
C ARG A 46 -8.24 8.88 4.00
N PRO A 47 -7.03 8.52 3.53
CA PRO A 47 -6.79 7.22 2.89
C PRO A 47 -6.92 6.07 3.89
N LYS A 48 -7.47 4.96 3.43
CA LYS A 48 -7.57 3.69 4.16
C LYS A 48 -6.37 2.81 3.85
N ILE A 49 -5.57 2.51 4.87
CA ILE A 49 -4.29 1.85 4.72
C ILE A 49 -4.30 0.53 5.47
N SER A 50 -4.20 -0.56 4.71
CA SER A 50 -4.05 -1.90 5.27
C SER A 50 -2.57 -2.21 5.48
N VAL A 51 -2.19 -2.53 6.72
CA VAL A 51 -0.85 -3.05 7.02
C VAL A 51 -0.89 -4.58 6.90
N LEU A 52 -0.28 -5.09 5.83
CA LEU A 52 -0.42 -6.48 5.43
C LEU A 52 0.35 -7.43 6.35
N SER A 53 -0.30 -8.54 6.69
CA SER A 53 0.31 -9.73 7.27
C SER A 53 -0.36 -10.98 6.68
N ALA A 54 -0.02 -12.16 7.18
CA ALA A 54 -0.63 -13.44 6.78
C ALA A 54 -1.88 -13.79 7.61
N THR A 55 -2.17 -13.01 8.65
CA THR A 55 -3.23 -13.27 9.63
C THR A 55 -3.80 -11.96 10.15
N GLU A 56 -4.98 -12.02 10.79
CA GLU A 56 -5.60 -10.92 11.53
C GLU A 56 -5.16 -10.90 13.01
N GLU A 57 -4.55 -11.98 13.48
CA GLU A 57 -4.13 -12.14 14.87
C GLU A 57 -2.66 -11.78 15.04
N VAL A 58 -2.31 -11.23 16.20
CA VAL A 58 -0.91 -10.95 16.56
C VAL A 58 -0.29 -12.23 17.09
N LEU A 59 0.63 -12.81 16.32
CA LEU A 59 1.27 -14.09 16.60
C LEU A 59 2.80 -13.94 16.57
N GLU A 60 3.49 -14.47 17.59
CA GLU A 60 4.96 -14.47 17.65
C GLU A 60 5.61 -15.23 16.49
N SER A 61 4.94 -16.28 16.00
CA SER A 61 5.37 -17.04 14.82
C SER A 61 5.20 -16.29 13.50
N VAL A 62 4.52 -15.14 13.51
CA VAL A 62 4.29 -14.30 12.33
C VAL A 62 4.80 -12.88 12.64
N PRO A 63 6.10 -12.59 12.49
CA PRO A 63 6.68 -11.30 12.86
C PRO A 63 5.99 -10.08 12.22
N SER A 64 5.54 -10.20 10.98
CA SER A 64 4.79 -9.12 10.31
C SER A 64 3.48 -8.77 11.00
N SER A 65 2.88 -9.69 11.76
CA SER A 65 1.65 -9.43 12.51
C SER A 65 1.89 -8.51 13.72
N ILE A 66 3.02 -8.70 14.41
CA ILE A 66 3.49 -7.86 15.51
C ILE A 66 3.81 -6.46 15.00
N GLU A 67 4.60 -6.38 13.93
CA GLU A 67 4.97 -5.10 13.33
C GLU A 67 3.74 -4.34 12.82
N ALA A 68 2.76 -5.03 12.22
CA ALA A 68 1.54 -4.40 11.74
C ALA A 68 0.65 -3.85 12.87
N ALA A 69 0.56 -4.58 13.99
CA ALA A 69 -0.12 -4.09 15.19
C ALA A 69 0.59 -2.87 15.78
N GLU A 70 1.93 -2.88 15.83
CA GLU A 70 2.74 -1.75 16.29
C GLU A 70 2.56 -0.52 15.39
N ILE A 71 2.61 -0.68 14.08
CA ILE A 71 2.38 0.42 13.11
C ILE A 71 0.97 0.99 13.28
N THR A 72 -0.05 0.14 13.45
CA THR A 72 -1.44 0.58 13.68
C THR A 72 -1.56 1.42 14.95
N LYS A 73 -0.90 0.98 16.03
CA LYS A 73 -0.84 1.74 17.29
C LYS A 73 -0.12 3.08 17.11
N LEU A 74 1.07 3.09 16.52
CA LEU A 74 1.87 4.30 16.31
C LEU A 74 1.16 5.31 15.39
N ALA A 75 0.51 4.85 14.33
CA ALA A 75 -0.27 5.72 13.43
C ALA A 75 -1.40 6.45 14.18
N LYS A 76 -2.04 5.77 15.14
CA LYS A 76 -3.06 6.38 16.00
C LYS A 76 -2.46 7.34 17.02
N GLU A 77 -1.35 6.98 17.65
CA GLU A 77 -0.66 7.83 18.63
C GLU A 77 -0.11 9.13 18.00
N GLU A 78 0.38 9.04 16.77
CA GLU A 78 0.83 10.20 15.99
C GLU A 78 -0.33 10.98 15.34
N ASN A 79 -1.58 10.52 15.51
CA ASN A 79 -2.78 11.12 14.92
C ASN A 79 -2.63 11.38 13.40
N LEU A 80 -2.13 10.38 12.66
CA LEU A 80 -1.98 10.51 11.22
C LEU A 80 -3.35 10.74 10.56
N ASN A 81 -3.41 11.62 9.56
CA ASN A 81 -4.64 11.90 8.82
C ASN A 81 -4.96 10.80 7.79
N ALA A 82 -5.19 9.59 8.30
CA ALA A 82 -5.51 8.38 7.55
C ALA A 82 -6.20 7.37 8.49
N ASP A 83 -6.91 6.41 7.91
CA ASP A 83 -7.40 5.25 8.65
C ASP A 83 -6.42 4.10 8.42
N VAL A 84 -5.64 3.75 9.44
CA VAL A 84 -4.60 2.70 9.36
C VAL A 84 -5.02 1.51 10.19
N PHE A 85 -4.98 0.31 9.62
CA PHE A 85 -5.31 -0.90 10.35
C PHE A 85 -4.50 -2.10 9.87
N GLY A 86 -4.05 -2.90 10.83
CA GLY A 86 -3.42 -4.19 10.67
C GLY A 86 -3.14 -4.85 12.01
N PRO A 87 -2.76 -6.13 12.02
CA PRO A 87 -2.52 -6.95 10.83
C PRO A 87 -3.79 -7.31 10.06
N LEU A 88 -3.69 -7.36 8.73
CA LEU A 88 -4.75 -7.84 7.84
C LEU A 88 -4.14 -8.72 6.75
N ALA A 89 -4.76 -9.87 6.49
CA ALA A 89 -4.53 -10.64 5.29
C ALA A 89 -5.10 -9.95 4.05
N PHE A 90 -4.50 -10.20 2.89
CA PHE A 90 -4.81 -9.53 1.63
C PHE A 90 -6.30 -9.60 1.25
N ASP A 91 -6.94 -10.76 1.43
CA ASP A 91 -8.37 -10.95 1.13
C ASP A 91 -9.24 -10.00 1.97
N ASN A 92 -8.90 -9.80 3.24
CA ASN A 92 -9.60 -8.91 4.13
C ASN A 92 -9.28 -7.44 3.92
N SER A 93 -8.15 -7.11 3.30
CA SER A 93 -7.84 -5.74 2.89
C SER A 93 -8.73 -5.26 1.75
N ILE A 94 -9.06 -6.16 0.81
CA ILE A 94 -9.69 -5.80 -0.47
C ILE A 94 -11.14 -6.29 -0.61
N SER A 95 -11.59 -7.31 0.14
CA SER A 95 -12.95 -7.86 0.01
C SER A 95 -13.80 -7.63 1.25
N LYS A 96 -14.81 -6.75 1.16
CA LYS A 96 -15.85 -6.59 2.18
C LYS A 96 -16.51 -7.90 2.56
N LYS A 97 -16.73 -8.79 1.58
CA LYS A 97 -17.33 -10.11 1.80
C LYS A 97 -16.43 -10.96 2.68
N SER A 98 -15.12 -11.01 2.41
CA SER A 98 -14.15 -11.78 3.21
C SER A 98 -14.05 -11.23 4.62
N ALA A 99 -13.93 -9.91 4.75
CA ALA A 99 -13.90 -9.23 6.05
C ALA A 99 -15.17 -9.49 6.88
N ALA A 100 -16.35 -9.46 6.25
CA ALA A 100 -17.63 -9.74 6.91
C ALA A 100 -17.73 -11.20 7.39
N ILE A 101 -17.30 -12.17 6.58
CA ILE A 101 -17.29 -13.60 6.96
C ILE A 101 -16.42 -13.83 8.20
N LYS A 102 -15.27 -13.15 8.29
CA LYS A 102 -14.37 -13.22 9.44
C LYS A 102 -14.75 -12.27 10.59
N GLY A 103 -15.84 -11.50 10.46
CA GLY A 103 -16.33 -10.61 11.52
C GLY A 103 -15.44 -9.40 11.81
N ILE A 104 -14.57 -9.00 10.88
CA ILE A 104 -13.62 -7.90 11.06
C ILE A 104 -14.35 -6.56 10.97
N LYS A 105 -14.26 -5.74 12.02
CA LYS A 105 -14.97 -4.45 12.12
C LYS A 105 -14.00 -3.29 12.27
N ASN A 106 -13.66 -2.65 11.16
CA ASN A 106 -12.94 -1.37 11.11
C ASN A 106 -13.19 -0.68 9.76
N LEU A 107 -12.69 0.55 9.57
CA LEU A 107 -12.92 1.35 8.36
C LEU A 107 -12.11 0.91 7.14
N VAL A 108 -11.03 0.14 7.33
CA VAL A 108 -10.06 -0.27 6.30
C VAL A 108 -10.42 -1.62 5.68
N ALA A 109 -10.98 -2.54 6.47
CA ALA A 109 -11.26 -3.91 6.03
C ALA A 109 -12.22 -3.92 4.82
N GLY A 110 -11.75 -4.54 3.73
CA GLY A 110 -12.46 -4.66 2.47
C GLY A 110 -12.52 -3.38 1.63
N GLU A 111 -11.84 -2.32 2.05
CA GLU A 111 -11.96 -0.95 1.54
C GLU A 111 -10.59 -0.26 1.45
N ALA A 112 -9.48 -0.99 1.44
CA ALA A 112 -8.15 -0.39 1.45
C ALA A 112 -7.85 0.39 0.16
N ASP A 113 -7.41 1.64 0.30
CA ASP A 113 -6.82 2.45 -0.78
C ASP A 113 -5.33 2.12 -0.99
N VAL A 114 -4.68 1.68 0.09
CA VAL A 114 -3.24 1.41 0.15
C VAL A 114 -2.99 0.10 0.87
N LEU A 115 -2.09 -0.70 0.31
CA LEU A 115 -1.50 -1.88 0.93
C LEU A 115 -0.05 -1.57 1.31
N LEU A 116 0.22 -1.55 2.62
CA LEU A 116 1.57 -1.49 3.18
C LEU A 116 2.08 -2.93 3.39
N GLY A 117 2.96 -3.38 2.49
CA GLY A 117 3.54 -4.73 2.51
C GLY A 117 4.57 -4.93 3.62
N PRO A 118 4.77 -6.18 4.09
CA PRO A 118 5.76 -6.49 5.13
C PRO A 118 7.21 -6.48 4.63
N SER A 119 7.42 -6.74 3.33
CA SER A 119 8.74 -6.78 2.67
C SER A 119 8.62 -6.40 1.19
N VAL A 120 9.77 -6.16 0.55
CA VAL A 120 9.83 -5.86 -0.89
C VAL A 120 9.31 -7.00 -1.73
N GLU A 121 9.56 -8.26 -1.36
CA GLU A 121 9.11 -9.42 -2.10
C GLU A 121 7.59 -9.49 -2.14
N THR A 122 6.92 -9.18 -1.02
CA THR A 122 5.47 -9.16 -0.95
C THR A 122 4.90 -8.05 -1.85
N GLY A 123 5.44 -6.82 -1.73
CA GLY A 123 4.99 -5.70 -2.56
C GLY A 123 5.24 -5.95 -4.05
N ASN A 124 6.43 -6.45 -4.41
CA ASN A 124 6.81 -6.72 -5.79
C ASN A 124 5.96 -7.84 -6.41
N ALA A 125 5.78 -8.95 -5.69
CA ALA A 125 4.99 -10.07 -6.16
C ALA A 125 3.52 -9.68 -6.35
N LEU A 126 2.93 -8.91 -5.43
CA LEU A 126 1.53 -8.45 -5.57
C LEU A 126 1.33 -7.60 -6.83
N VAL A 127 2.21 -6.64 -7.07
CA VAL A 127 2.17 -5.80 -8.28
C VAL A 127 2.33 -6.65 -9.54
N LYS A 128 3.31 -7.57 -9.55
CA LYS A 128 3.54 -8.42 -10.72
C LYS A 128 2.37 -9.39 -10.96
N MET A 129 1.76 -9.92 -9.91
CA MET A 129 0.54 -10.72 -10.01
C MET A 129 -0.58 -9.94 -10.70
N LEU A 130 -0.81 -8.69 -10.30
CA LEU A 130 -1.89 -7.88 -10.83
C LEU A 130 -1.63 -7.43 -12.28
N ILE A 131 -0.38 -7.09 -12.63
CA ILE A 131 0.00 -6.83 -14.03
C ILE A 131 -0.21 -8.09 -14.90
N TYR A 132 0.40 -9.22 -14.53
CA TYR A 132 0.47 -10.39 -15.42
C TYR A 132 -0.80 -11.24 -15.42
N PHE A 133 -1.56 -11.28 -14.34
CA PHE A 133 -2.78 -12.10 -14.25
C PHE A 133 -4.07 -11.29 -14.33
N SER A 134 -4.05 -9.99 -13.99
CA SER A 134 -5.24 -9.15 -14.03
C SER A 134 -5.19 -8.08 -15.13
N GLY A 135 -4.09 -7.97 -15.87
CA GLY A 135 -3.91 -6.97 -16.93
C GLY A 135 -3.80 -5.54 -16.40
N ALA A 136 -3.42 -5.36 -15.13
CA ALA A 136 -3.35 -4.05 -14.51
C ALA A 136 -2.25 -3.18 -15.12
N CYS A 137 -2.51 -1.87 -15.26
CA CYS A 137 -1.51 -0.89 -15.68
C CYS A 137 -0.82 -0.27 -14.46
N ALA A 138 0.41 -0.69 -14.16
CA ALA A 138 1.16 -0.23 -13.00
C ALA A 138 1.99 1.05 -13.28
N ALA A 139 1.83 2.07 -12.44
CA ALA A 139 2.71 3.25 -12.40
C ALA A 139 3.70 3.15 -11.24
N GLY A 140 5.00 3.38 -11.48
CA GLY A 140 6.06 3.32 -10.47
C GLY A 140 6.66 4.68 -10.14
N VAL A 141 6.50 5.13 -8.90
CA VAL A 141 7.12 6.36 -8.38
C VAL A 141 7.73 6.18 -6.99
N VAL A 142 8.88 6.81 -6.79
CA VAL A 142 9.57 6.99 -5.50
C VAL A 142 9.30 8.39 -4.99
N VAL A 143 8.87 8.48 -3.73
CA VAL A 143 8.50 9.71 -3.03
C VAL A 143 9.24 9.81 -1.68
N GLY A 144 9.28 11.00 -1.09
CA GLY A 144 9.94 11.29 0.19
C GLY A 144 11.32 11.93 0.08
N GLY A 145 11.85 12.07 -1.14
CA GLY A 145 13.01 12.91 -1.44
C GLY A 145 12.61 14.35 -1.82
N LYS A 146 13.59 15.17 -2.20
CA LYS A 146 13.35 16.56 -2.68
C LYS A 146 12.54 16.63 -3.97
N VAL A 147 12.63 15.59 -4.80
CA VAL A 147 11.90 15.46 -6.07
C VAL A 147 11.45 14.00 -6.21
N PRO A 148 10.30 13.73 -6.84
CA PRO A 148 9.87 12.38 -7.14
C PRO A 148 10.76 11.75 -8.22
N VAL A 149 10.99 10.44 -8.11
CA VAL A 149 11.78 9.68 -9.09
C VAL A 149 10.89 8.62 -9.72
N VAL A 150 10.75 8.68 -11.04
CA VAL A 150 10.05 7.66 -11.82
C VAL A 150 10.89 6.39 -11.86
N ILE A 151 10.27 5.26 -11.51
CA ILE A 151 10.90 3.94 -11.58
C ILE A 151 10.04 3.03 -12.45
N THR A 152 10.64 2.49 -13.51
CA THR A 152 9.96 1.61 -14.46
C THR A 152 10.72 0.31 -14.60
N SER A 153 10.02 -0.79 -14.84
CA SER A 153 10.62 -2.03 -15.28
C SER A 153 10.99 -1.96 -16.75
N ARG A 154 12.02 -2.72 -17.16
CA ARG A 154 12.38 -2.89 -18.57
C ARG A 154 11.23 -3.49 -19.39
N SER A 155 10.39 -4.30 -18.74
CA SER A 155 9.21 -4.93 -19.34
C SER A 155 7.98 -4.02 -19.39
N ASP A 156 8.04 -2.79 -18.89
CA ASP A 156 6.88 -1.91 -18.84
C ASP A 156 6.57 -1.31 -20.21
N GLU A 157 5.30 -1.43 -20.60
CA GLU A 157 4.71 -0.83 -21.79
C GLU A 157 4.60 0.69 -21.70
N ALA A 158 4.33 1.34 -22.83
CA ALA A 158 4.23 2.81 -22.91
C ALA A 158 3.22 3.41 -21.92
N GLN A 159 2.07 2.74 -21.71
CA GLN A 159 1.04 3.21 -20.79
C GLN A 159 1.53 3.24 -19.34
N ALA A 160 2.25 2.21 -18.89
CA ALA A 160 2.82 2.13 -17.54
C ALA A 160 3.86 3.23 -17.30
N ARG A 161 4.71 3.52 -18.30
CA ARG A 161 5.69 4.62 -18.24
C ARG A 161 4.99 5.98 -18.17
N LEU A 162 3.97 6.21 -18.99
CA LEU A 162 3.19 7.45 -18.97
C LEU A 162 2.47 7.63 -17.62
N ALA A 163 1.85 6.57 -17.10
CA ALA A 163 1.21 6.60 -15.80
C ALA A 163 2.22 6.90 -14.67
N SER A 164 3.44 6.38 -14.77
CA SER A 164 4.54 6.67 -13.83
C SER A 164 4.96 8.13 -13.86
N ILE A 165 5.05 8.73 -15.06
CA ILE A 165 5.32 10.16 -15.22
C ILE A 165 4.17 10.99 -14.62
N ALA A 166 2.92 10.64 -14.90
CA ALA A 166 1.76 11.32 -14.33
C ALA A 166 1.75 11.26 -12.80
N ALA A 167 2.02 10.08 -12.22
CA ALA A 167 2.16 9.91 -10.78
C ALA A 167 3.28 10.78 -10.20
N ALA A 168 4.42 10.91 -10.89
CA ALA A 168 5.50 11.79 -10.47
C ALA A 168 5.10 13.27 -10.55
N VAL A 169 4.35 13.69 -11.57
CA VAL A 169 3.86 15.09 -11.66
C VAL A 169 2.93 15.42 -10.50
N VAL A 170 2.01 14.53 -10.13
CA VAL A 170 1.13 14.76 -8.97
C VAL A 170 1.87 14.65 -7.63
N ALA A 171 3.02 13.97 -7.61
CA ALA A 171 3.89 13.92 -6.43
C ALA A 171 4.73 15.19 -6.24
N LEU A 172 4.73 16.15 -7.17
CA LEU A 172 5.44 17.42 -7.00
C LEU A 172 4.68 18.34 -6.03
N ASP A 173 5.44 19.24 -5.41
CA ASP A 173 4.90 20.37 -4.60
C ASP A 173 4.45 21.52 -5.51
#